data_AF-A0A097IH58-F1
#
_entry.id   AF-A0A097IH58-F1
#
_cell.length_a   1.000
_cell.length_b   1.000
_cell.length_c   1.000
_cell.angle_alpha   90.00
_cell.angle_beta   90.00
_cell.angle_gamma   90.00
#
_symmetry.space_group_name_H-M   'P 1'
#
loop_
_entity.id
_entity.type
_entity.pdbx_description
1 polymer ?
#
loop_
_entity_poly.entity_id
_entity_poly.type
_entity_poly.pdbx_seq_one_letter_code
_entity_poly.pdbx_strand_id
1 'polypeptide(L)'
;MKLRTFGAVLAATGLSLSLAACSDNGSDSEEKSSSATSTTQSAAAAMPTAAELNTVLATAVDPAAPMDQRVTTVQGGETVDPALFDTLSTSQVESGAQFQVVDPVLPGYTPDSVLTTVNFTLPDREPQVAENVEFVNENGTWKLSQSWACTLVTNTVAPEQVPAMCQDPAAPAPAPAAEAPAADAPAPEAPVEEAPAPEAPVEAPAPEAPVEEAPVQ
;
A
#
# COMPACT_ATOMS: atom_id res chain seq x y z
N MET A 1 -13.68 -49.75 -0.99
CA MET A 1 -13.51 -50.68 0.16
C MET A 1 -12.02 -50.92 0.40
N LYS A 2 -11.48 -50.47 1.54
CA LYS A 2 -10.52 -51.18 2.42
C LYS A 2 -10.04 -50.18 3.49
N LEU A 3 -10.86 -50.01 4.53
CA LEU A 3 -10.44 -49.48 5.81
C LEU A 3 -9.48 -50.48 6.45
N ARG A 4 -8.35 -50.02 6.99
CA ARG A 4 -7.57 -50.78 7.96
C ARG A 4 -7.59 -50.04 9.29
N THR A 5 -8.37 -50.61 10.20
CA THR A 5 -8.57 -50.22 11.58
C THR A 5 -7.68 -51.09 12.47
N PHE A 6 -6.89 -50.48 13.36
CA PHE A 6 -6.38 -51.00 14.65
C PHE A 6 -6.04 -49.72 15.45
N GLY A 7 -6.68 -49.32 16.55
CA GLY A 7 -6.98 -50.01 17.81
C GLY A 7 -6.13 -49.31 18.90
N ALA A 8 -6.62 -48.28 19.60
CA ALA A 8 -7.41 -48.27 20.85
C ALA A 8 -6.57 -48.25 22.15
N VAL A 9 -7.13 -47.63 23.21
CA VAL A 9 -6.75 -47.59 24.66
C VAL A 9 -6.09 -46.25 25.10
N LEU A 10 -6.46 -45.52 26.17
CA LEU A 10 -7.62 -45.31 27.07
C LEU A 10 -7.18 -44.32 28.18
N ALA A 11 -8.15 -43.79 28.94
CA ALA A 11 -8.08 -43.09 30.25
C ALA A 11 -7.86 -41.56 30.21
N ALA A 12 -8.88 -40.71 30.41
CA ALA A 12 -9.74 -40.46 31.58
C ALA A 12 -9.10 -39.52 32.62
N THR A 13 -9.67 -38.31 32.78
CA THR A 13 -10.13 -37.67 34.05
C THR A 13 -10.52 -36.21 33.79
N GLY A 14 -11.69 -35.80 34.27
CA GLY A 14 -12.19 -34.41 34.18
C GLY A 14 -11.81 -33.54 35.38
N LEU A 15 -12.27 -32.27 35.36
CA LEU A 15 -12.67 -31.44 36.50
C LEU A 15 -13.11 -30.06 35.99
N SER A 16 -14.41 -29.80 36.03
CA SER A 16 -14.97 -28.44 36.10
C SER A 16 -14.88 -27.95 37.56
N LEU A 17 -14.54 -26.66 37.79
CA LEU A 17 -15.12 -25.72 38.79
C LEU A 17 -14.25 -24.43 38.94
N SER A 18 -14.82 -23.33 38.44
CA SER A 18 -14.98 -21.98 39.01
C SER A 18 -14.12 -21.41 40.16
N LEU A 19 -13.68 -20.16 39.91
CA LEU A 19 -13.67 -18.93 40.75
C LEU A 19 -12.79 -18.78 42.01
N ALA A 20 -11.96 -17.71 41.99
CA ALA A 20 -11.64 -16.71 43.03
C ALA A 20 -10.24 -16.13 42.70
N ALA A 21 -9.84 -14.89 42.95
CA ALA A 21 -10.43 -13.67 43.45
C ALA A 21 -9.27 -12.61 43.39
N CYS A 22 -9.58 -11.36 43.08
CA CYS A 22 -8.86 -10.21 43.64
C CYS A 22 -9.81 -9.00 43.49
N SER A 23 -10.62 -8.74 44.52
CA SER A 23 -10.38 -7.74 45.58
C SER A 23 -10.79 -6.36 45.07
N ASP A 24 -11.74 -5.64 45.64
CA ASP A 24 -11.85 -5.25 47.05
C ASP A 24 -13.27 -4.70 47.35
N ASN A 25 -13.61 -4.71 48.64
CA ASN A 25 -14.93 -4.52 49.23
C ASN A 25 -15.19 -3.05 49.66
N GLY A 26 -16.34 -2.48 49.27
CA GLY A 26 -16.86 -1.25 49.87
C GLY A 26 -18.28 -0.91 49.43
N SER A 27 -19.24 -0.99 50.35
CA SER A 27 -20.58 -0.44 50.23
C SER A 27 -20.56 1.08 50.33
N ASP A 28 -21.17 1.81 49.39
CA ASP A 28 -22.17 2.86 49.67
C ASP A 28 -22.78 3.40 48.35
N SER A 29 -23.89 4.12 48.52
CA SER A 29 -24.80 4.59 47.49
C SER A 29 -24.24 5.73 46.62
N GLU A 30 -24.89 5.89 45.47
CA GLU A 30 -25.06 7.12 44.68
C GLU A 30 -23.96 7.60 43.72
N GLU A 31 -24.48 7.93 42.53
CA GLU A 31 -23.95 8.79 41.46
C GLU A 31 -22.88 8.25 40.47
N LYS A 32 -23.41 7.90 39.29
CA LYS A 32 -22.92 8.28 37.96
C LYS A 32 -21.51 7.82 37.59
N SER A 33 -21.44 6.73 36.85
CA SER A 33 -20.60 6.71 35.65
C SER A 33 -21.11 5.67 34.66
N SER A 34 -21.24 6.11 33.42
CA SER A 34 -21.62 5.33 32.26
C SER A 34 -20.72 4.10 32.09
N SER A 35 -21.33 2.95 31.82
CA SER A 35 -20.72 1.99 30.91
C SER A 35 -21.83 1.43 30.05
N ALA A 36 -21.81 1.91 28.82
CA ALA A 36 -22.64 1.41 27.75
C ALA A 36 -22.28 -0.05 27.47
N THR A 37 -23.34 -0.78 27.24
CA THR A 37 -23.47 -2.08 26.59
C THR A 37 -22.54 -2.26 25.37
N SER A 38 -22.22 -3.53 25.13
CA SER A 38 -21.91 -4.14 23.83
C SER A 38 -20.49 -4.01 23.28
N THR A 39 -19.80 -5.15 23.26
CA THR A 39 -19.15 -5.60 22.02
C THR A 39 -19.35 -7.12 21.89
N THR A 40 -20.54 -7.52 21.46
CA THR A 40 -20.62 -8.69 20.58
C THR A 40 -19.84 -8.30 19.33
N GLN A 41 -18.67 -8.92 19.14
CA GLN A 41 -17.89 -8.84 17.92
C GLN A 41 -18.76 -9.36 16.78
N SER A 42 -19.49 -8.43 16.15
CA SER A 42 -20.10 -8.65 14.85
C SER A 42 -18.94 -8.87 13.89
N ALA A 43 -18.85 -10.05 13.31
CA ALA A 43 -17.99 -10.30 12.16
C ALA A 43 -18.55 -9.47 10.99
N ALA A 44 -18.19 -8.19 10.96
CA ALA A 44 -18.12 -7.45 9.71
C ALA A 44 -17.23 -8.25 8.78
N ALA A 45 -17.58 -8.37 7.50
CA ALA A 45 -16.65 -8.87 6.49
C ALA A 45 -15.33 -8.12 6.70
N ALA A 46 -14.32 -8.82 7.21
CA ALA A 46 -13.15 -8.16 7.77
C ALA A 46 -12.35 -7.59 6.61
N MET A 47 -12.31 -6.27 6.53
CA MET A 47 -11.44 -5.55 5.61
C MET A 47 -10.00 -5.97 5.91
N PRO A 48 -9.21 -6.35 4.89
CA PRO A 48 -7.84 -6.79 5.11
C PRO A 48 -6.97 -5.61 5.52
N THR A 49 -5.95 -5.91 6.28
CA THR A 49 -4.87 -4.98 6.60
C THR A 49 -3.86 -4.92 5.47
N ALA A 50 -3.12 -3.80 5.36
CA ALA A 50 -2.01 -3.68 4.41
C ALA A 50 -0.97 -4.81 4.58
N ALA A 51 -0.70 -5.26 5.81
CA ALA A 51 0.23 -6.34 6.10
C ALA A 51 -0.22 -7.70 5.56
N GLU A 52 -1.52 -8.00 5.63
CA GLU A 52 -2.09 -9.22 5.05
C GLU A 52 -1.96 -9.21 3.53
N LEU A 53 -2.30 -8.09 2.88
CA LEU A 53 -2.15 -7.93 1.43
C LEU A 53 -0.68 -7.99 0.99
N ASN A 54 0.23 -7.45 1.79
CA ASN A 54 1.67 -7.54 1.52
C ASN A 54 2.16 -8.99 1.58
N THR A 55 1.58 -9.81 2.46
CA THR A 55 1.89 -11.24 2.54
C THR A 55 1.45 -11.97 1.28
N VAL A 56 0.31 -11.60 0.69
CA VAL A 56 -0.15 -12.13 -0.62
C VAL A 56 0.88 -11.84 -1.71
N LEU A 57 1.31 -10.58 -1.83
CA LEU A 57 2.31 -10.18 -2.83
C LEU A 57 3.65 -10.89 -2.59
N ALA A 58 4.13 -10.94 -1.35
CA ALA A 58 5.39 -11.60 -1.01
C ALA A 58 5.35 -13.08 -1.33
N THR A 59 4.25 -13.77 -1.01
CA THR A 59 4.09 -15.20 -1.29
C THR A 59 4.07 -15.49 -2.79
N ALA A 60 3.47 -14.62 -3.61
CA ALA A 60 3.38 -14.81 -5.06
C ALA A 60 4.77 -14.97 -5.73
N VAL A 61 5.74 -14.20 -5.24
CA VAL A 61 7.09 -14.06 -5.80
C VAL A 61 8.16 -14.73 -4.93
N ASP A 62 7.79 -15.38 -3.83
CA ASP A 62 8.72 -16.10 -2.97
C ASP A 62 9.19 -17.41 -3.64
N PRO A 63 10.50 -17.57 -3.94
CA PRO A 63 11.03 -18.79 -4.54
C PRO A 63 11.00 -20.00 -3.59
N ALA A 64 10.87 -19.77 -2.27
CA ALA A 64 10.77 -20.83 -1.26
C ALA A 64 9.33 -21.31 -1.05
N ALA A 65 8.33 -20.56 -1.50
CA ALA A 65 6.92 -20.94 -1.37
C ALA A 65 6.55 -22.08 -2.36
N PRO A 66 5.77 -23.09 -1.93
CA PRO A 66 5.25 -24.12 -2.84
C PRO A 66 4.38 -23.51 -3.97
N MET A 67 4.48 -24.03 -5.20
CA MET A 67 3.69 -23.51 -6.33
C MET A 67 2.19 -23.46 -6.04
N ASP A 68 1.64 -24.47 -5.35
CA ASP A 68 0.23 -24.50 -4.96
C ASP A 68 -0.19 -23.30 -4.10
N GLN A 69 0.73 -22.75 -3.29
CA GLN A 69 0.45 -21.52 -2.53
C GLN A 69 0.58 -20.30 -3.43
N ARG A 70 1.63 -20.25 -4.24
CA ARG A 70 1.92 -19.11 -5.13
C ARG A 70 0.80 -18.86 -6.12
N VAL A 71 0.27 -19.89 -6.77
CA VAL A 71 -0.84 -19.75 -7.74
C VAL A 71 -2.14 -19.28 -7.07
N THR A 72 -2.34 -19.57 -5.78
CA THR A 72 -3.53 -19.11 -5.05
C THR A 72 -3.50 -17.64 -4.66
N THR A 73 -2.35 -16.98 -4.78
CA THR A 73 -2.20 -15.53 -4.48
C THR A 73 -2.74 -14.63 -5.58
N VAL A 74 -3.05 -15.18 -6.76
CA VAL A 74 -3.52 -14.44 -7.93
C VAL A 74 -4.87 -15.01 -8.37
N GLN A 75 -5.84 -14.14 -8.65
CA GLN A 75 -7.13 -14.56 -9.20
C GLN A 75 -6.94 -15.27 -10.54
N GLY A 76 -7.48 -16.49 -10.65
CA GLY A 76 -7.28 -17.35 -11.83
C GLY A 76 -5.87 -17.90 -11.99
N GLY A 77 -4.99 -17.74 -10.99
CA GLY A 77 -3.59 -18.18 -11.04
C GLY A 77 -3.44 -19.69 -11.26
N GLU A 78 -4.39 -20.50 -10.81
CA GLU A 78 -4.41 -21.95 -11.10
C GLU A 78 -4.57 -22.30 -12.59
N THR A 79 -5.00 -21.35 -13.41
CA THR A 79 -5.14 -21.53 -14.87
C THR A 79 -3.91 -21.07 -15.64
N VAL A 80 -2.95 -20.43 -14.96
CA VAL A 80 -1.69 -19.91 -15.52
C VAL A 80 -0.64 -21.02 -15.51
N ASP A 81 0.27 -20.98 -16.49
CA ASP A 81 1.44 -21.86 -16.46
C ASP A 81 2.31 -21.57 -15.22
N PRO A 82 2.56 -22.56 -14.33
CA PRO A 82 3.33 -22.35 -13.11
C PRO A 82 4.75 -21.81 -13.35
N ALA A 83 5.37 -22.09 -14.51
CA ALA A 83 6.70 -21.60 -14.82
C ALA A 83 6.77 -20.07 -14.95
N LEU A 84 5.64 -19.40 -15.18
CA LEU A 84 5.58 -17.94 -15.15
C LEU A 84 5.88 -17.41 -13.75
N PHE A 85 5.35 -18.05 -12.71
CA PHE A 85 5.62 -17.65 -11.33
C PHE A 85 7.12 -17.79 -11.03
N ASP A 86 7.78 -18.87 -11.47
CA ASP A 86 9.24 -19.02 -11.32
C ASP A 86 10.03 -17.91 -12.03
N THR A 87 9.60 -17.55 -13.24
CA THR A 87 10.20 -16.44 -14.01
C THR A 87 10.06 -15.12 -13.26
N LEU A 88 8.89 -14.83 -12.71
CA LEU A 88 8.63 -13.60 -11.95
C LEU A 88 9.44 -13.55 -10.65
N SER A 89 9.54 -14.68 -9.94
CA SER A 89 10.33 -14.77 -8.71
C SER A 89 11.81 -14.60 -8.98
N THR A 90 12.33 -15.23 -10.03
CA THR A 90 13.73 -15.06 -10.47
C THR A 90 13.99 -13.60 -10.83
N SER A 91 13.10 -13.00 -11.64
CA SER A 91 13.19 -11.58 -12.03
C SER A 91 13.19 -10.64 -10.81
N GLN A 92 12.36 -10.92 -9.80
CA GLN A 92 12.35 -10.13 -8.56
C GLN A 92 13.69 -10.24 -7.81
N VAL A 93 14.22 -11.46 -7.64
CA VAL A 93 15.49 -11.70 -6.93
C VAL A 93 16.66 -11.04 -7.66
N GLU A 94 16.71 -11.15 -8.99
CA GLU A 94 17.77 -10.55 -9.81
C GLU A 94 17.71 -9.01 -9.81
N SER A 95 16.51 -8.44 -9.81
CA SER A 95 16.32 -6.98 -9.78
C SER A 95 16.43 -6.37 -8.38
N GLY A 96 16.33 -7.18 -7.32
CA GLY A 96 16.28 -6.72 -5.93
C GLY A 96 15.03 -5.88 -5.63
N ALA A 97 13.96 -6.07 -6.41
CA ALA A 97 12.79 -5.22 -6.36
C ALA A 97 11.88 -5.57 -5.17
N GLN A 98 11.45 -4.55 -4.43
CA GLN A 98 10.63 -4.69 -3.23
C GLN A 98 9.25 -4.08 -3.45
N PHE A 99 8.21 -4.80 -3.02
CA PHE A 99 6.84 -4.33 -3.01
C PHE A 99 6.39 -4.12 -1.57
N GLN A 100 5.77 -2.97 -1.29
CA GLN A 100 5.22 -2.65 0.02
C GLN A 100 3.82 -2.07 -0.13
N VAL A 101 2.82 -2.82 0.33
CA VAL A 101 1.46 -2.30 0.48
C VAL A 101 1.45 -1.26 1.60
N VAL A 102 0.81 -0.11 1.35
CA VAL A 102 0.66 0.96 2.35
C VAL A 102 -0.81 1.28 2.61
N ASP A 103 -1.09 1.72 3.83
CA ASP A 103 -2.41 2.21 4.20
C ASP A 103 -2.74 3.55 3.50
N PRO A 104 -4.03 3.85 3.25
CA PRO A 104 -5.21 3.06 3.63
C PRO A 104 -5.57 1.95 2.63
N VAL A 105 -6.17 0.87 3.14
CA VAL A 105 -6.94 -0.07 2.32
C VAL A 105 -8.37 0.46 2.20
N LEU A 106 -8.88 0.57 0.97
CA LEU A 106 -10.20 1.12 0.64
C LEU A 106 -11.10 0.04 0.02
N PRO A 107 -12.44 0.17 0.13
CA PRO A 107 -13.34 -0.71 -0.61
C PRO A 107 -13.11 -0.61 -2.12
N GLY A 108 -13.14 -1.74 -2.82
CA GLY A 108 -12.90 -1.81 -4.26
C GLY A 108 -14.16 -1.69 -5.10
N TYR A 109 -14.06 -2.08 -6.38
CA TYR A 109 -15.14 -1.96 -7.35
C TYR A 109 -16.29 -2.94 -7.10
N THR A 110 -16.00 -4.05 -6.43
CA THR A 110 -16.97 -5.08 -6.04
C THR A 110 -17.02 -5.25 -4.51
N PRO A 111 -18.11 -5.81 -3.95
CA PRO A 111 -18.25 -6.00 -2.50
C PRO A 111 -17.13 -6.83 -1.85
N ASP A 112 -16.54 -7.74 -2.62
CA ASP A 112 -15.48 -8.65 -2.17
C ASP A 112 -14.09 -8.19 -2.65
N SER A 113 -13.94 -6.92 -3.03
CA SER A 113 -12.65 -6.36 -3.47
C SER A 113 -12.22 -5.17 -2.63
N VAL A 114 -10.92 -4.92 -2.60
CA VAL A 114 -10.30 -3.75 -1.98
C VAL A 114 -9.28 -3.12 -2.91
N LEU A 115 -9.08 -1.83 -2.76
CA LEU A 115 -8.06 -1.05 -3.44
C LEU A 115 -7.03 -0.58 -2.43
N THR A 116 -5.76 -0.60 -2.84
CA THR A 116 -4.65 -0.12 -2.02
C THR A 116 -3.59 0.52 -2.89
N THR A 117 -2.59 1.09 -2.22
CA THR A 117 -1.40 1.67 -2.83
C THR A 117 -0.21 0.77 -2.54
N VAL A 118 0.60 0.50 -3.55
CA VAL A 118 1.82 -0.31 -3.42
C VAL A 118 3.03 0.54 -3.80
N ASN A 119 3.99 0.62 -2.89
CA ASN A 119 5.31 1.17 -3.18
C ASN A 119 6.20 0.10 -3.80
N PHE A 120 6.80 0.42 -4.93
CA PHE A 120 7.76 -0.41 -5.64
C PHE A 120 9.14 0.24 -5.59
N THR A 121 10.11 -0.43 -4.99
CA THR A 121 11.47 0.10 -4.80
C THR A 121 12.48 -0.81 -5.48
N LEU A 122 13.39 -0.24 -6.27
CA LEU A 122 14.58 -0.93 -6.78
C LEU A 122 15.84 -0.28 -6.22
N PRO A 123 16.97 -1.00 -6.12
CA PRO A 123 18.22 -0.44 -5.60
C PRO A 123 18.74 0.77 -6.39
N ASP A 124 18.52 0.79 -7.70
CA ASP A 124 19.10 1.78 -8.62
C ASP A 124 18.10 2.83 -9.12
N ARG A 125 16.89 2.91 -8.53
CA ARG A 125 15.83 3.84 -8.96
C ARG A 125 15.05 4.41 -7.78
N GLU A 126 14.46 5.59 -7.97
CA GLU A 126 13.55 6.17 -6.99
C GLU A 126 12.30 5.30 -6.79
N PRO A 127 11.74 5.24 -5.57
CA PRO A 127 10.51 4.51 -5.30
C PRO A 127 9.37 4.96 -6.21
N GLN A 128 8.69 3.99 -6.82
CA GLN A 128 7.53 4.19 -7.67
C GLN A 128 6.27 3.82 -6.89
N VAL A 129 5.19 4.59 -7.09
CA VAL A 129 3.91 4.35 -6.42
C VAL A 129 2.92 3.80 -7.43
N ALA A 130 2.33 2.65 -7.13
CA ALA A 130 1.21 2.10 -7.86
C ALA A 130 -0.08 2.30 -7.06
N GLU A 131 -0.98 3.11 -7.60
CA GLU A 131 -2.30 3.35 -7.01
C GLU A 131 -3.34 2.40 -7.59
N ASN A 132 -4.46 2.23 -6.89
CA ASN A 132 -5.58 1.39 -7.32
C ASN A 132 -5.18 -0.08 -7.56
N VAL A 133 -4.27 -0.60 -6.73
CA VAL A 133 -3.95 -2.03 -6.74
C VAL A 133 -5.12 -2.78 -6.15
N GLU A 134 -5.75 -3.62 -6.97
CA GLU A 134 -6.97 -4.32 -6.59
C GLU A 134 -6.63 -5.73 -6.06
N PHE A 135 -7.20 -6.03 -4.90
CA PHE A 135 -7.22 -7.37 -4.34
C PHE A 135 -8.67 -7.84 -4.23
N VAL A 136 -8.91 -9.10 -4.58
CA VAL A 136 -10.23 -9.74 -4.54
C VAL A 136 -10.20 -10.85 -3.50
N ASN A 137 -11.22 -10.92 -2.66
CA ASN A 137 -11.45 -12.01 -1.74
C ASN A 137 -12.25 -13.10 -2.45
N GLU A 138 -11.63 -14.26 -2.66
CA GLU A 138 -12.31 -15.44 -3.17
C GLU A 138 -12.38 -16.49 -2.07
N ASN A 139 -13.59 -16.83 -1.63
CA ASN A 139 -13.83 -17.85 -0.62
C ASN A 139 -13.06 -17.62 0.71
N GLY A 140 -12.91 -16.36 1.12
CA GLY A 140 -12.19 -16.00 2.35
C GLY A 140 -10.68 -15.82 2.16
N THR A 141 -10.14 -15.99 0.95
CA THR A 141 -8.71 -15.81 0.65
C THR A 141 -8.51 -14.56 -0.21
N TRP A 142 -7.67 -13.64 0.25
CA TRP A 142 -7.29 -12.45 -0.53
C TRP A 142 -6.29 -12.80 -1.61
N LYS A 143 -6.56 -12.33 -2.83
CA LYS A 143 -5.74 -12.55 -4.02
C LYS A 143 -5.54 -11.24 -4.77
N LEU A 144 -4.41 -11.09 -5.46
CA LEU A 144 -4.21 -10.02 -6.43
C LEU A 144 -5.20 -10.23 -7.59
N SER A 145 -5.88 -9.16 -8.01
CA SER A 145 -6.85 -9.26 -9.11
C SER A 145 -6.16 -9.68 -10.41
N GLN A 146 -6.88 -10.40 -11.27
CA GLN A 146 -6.35 -10.88 -12.54
C GLN A 146 -5.91 -9.71 -13.43
N SER A 147 -6.72 -8.63 -13.49
CA SER A 147 -6.42 -7.43 -14.27
C SER A 147 -5.08 -6.79 -13.87
N TRP A 148 -4.82 -6.72 -12.56
CA TRP A 148 -3.60 -6.15 -12.03
C TRP A 148 -2.39 -7.07 -12.27
N ALA A 149 -2.56 -8.38 -12.02
CA ALA A 149 -1.53 -9.37 -12.32
C ALA A 149 -1.15 -9.38 -13.81
N CYS A 150 -2.12 -9.29 -14.71
CA CYS A 150 -1.89 -9.23 -16.15
C CYS A 150 -1.13 -7.97 -16.56
N THR A 151 -1.39 -6.84 -15.90
CA THR A 151 -0.63 -5.59 -16.13
C THR A 151 0.83 -5.77 -15.74
N LEU A 152 1.13 -6.38 -14.59
CA LEU A 152 2.51 -6.67 -14.21
C LEU A 152 3.22 -7.58 -15.20
N VAL A 153 2.58 -8.70 -15.55
CA VAL A 153 3.14 -9.71 -16.43
C VAL A 153 3.47 -9.07 -17.78
N THR A 154 2.52 -8.34 -18.38
CA THR A 154 2.71 -7.72 -19.71
C THR A 154 3.84 -6.69 -19.73
N ASN A 155 4.16 -6.05 -18.59
CA ASN A 155 5.27 -5.10 -18.49
C ASN A 155 6.61 -5.76 -18.13
N THR A 156 6.60 -7.00 -17.66
CA THR A 156 7.80 -7.68 -17.10
C THR A 156 8.32 -8.79 -18.02
N VAL A 157 7.44 -9.55 -18.66
CA VAL A 157 7.81 -10.68 -19.50
C VAL A 157 7.64 -10.37 -20.99
N ALA A 158 8.35 -11.12 -21.84
CA ALA A 158 8.20 -10.99 -23.29
C ALA A 158 6.75 -11.30 -23.72
N PRO A 159 6.24 -10.66 -24.79
CA PRO A 159 4.85 -10.85 -25.23
C PRO A 159 4.51 -12.31 -25.54
N GLU A 160 5.47 -13.12 -25.97
CA GLU A 160 5.28 -14.56 -26.20
C GLU A 160 5.05 -15.37 -24.93
N GLN A 161 5.41 -14.85 -23.76
CA GLN A 161 5.28 -15.49 -22.44
C GLN A 161 4.02 -15.03 -21.68
N VAL A 162 3.25 -14.10 -22.25
CA VAL A 162 2.04 -13.58 -21.63
C VAL A 162 0.91 -14.62 -21.71
N PRO A 163 0.32 -15.04 -20.57
CA PRO A 163 -0.78 -16.01 -20.55
C PRO A 163 -1.99 -15.56 -21.37
N ALA A 164 -2.74 -16.50 -21.95
CA ALA A 164 -3.92 -16.21 -22.76
C ALA A 164 -4.96 -15.34 -22.03
N MET A 165 -5.09 -15.49 -20.71
CA MET A 165 -6.01 -14.70 -19.89
C MET A 165 -5.60 -13.23 -19.71
N CYS A 166 -4.38 -12.87 -20.12
CA CYS A 166 -3.85 -11.51 -20.10
C CYS A 166 -3.81 -10.87 -21.49
N GLN A 167 -4.34 -11.55 -22.51
CA GLN A 167 -4.40 -11.05 -23.88
C GLN A 167 -5.65 -10.21 -24.15
N ASP A 168 -6.52 -10.01 -23.14
CA ASP A 168 -7.73 -9.18 -23.23
C ASP A 168 -7.49 -7.79 -22.59
N PRO A 169 -7.57 -6.68 -23.35
CA PRO A 169 -7.23 -5.34 -22.88
C PRO A 169 -8.41 -4.73 -22.11
N ALA A 170 -8.64 -5.19 -20.88
CA ALA A 170 -9.68 -4.63 -20.01
C ALA A 170 -9.12 -4.28 -18.61
N ALA A 171 -8.14 -3.39 -18.57
CA ALA A 171 -7.81 -2.62 -17.36
C ALA A 171 -7.20 -1.27 -17.78
N PRO A 172 -7.63 -0.13 -17.21
CA PRO A 172 -6.88 1.10 -17.33
C PRO A 172 -5.53 0.90 -16.62
N ALA A 173 -4.43 1.06 -17.37
CA ALA A 173 -3.10 1.05 -16.79
C ALA A 173 -3.03 2.06 -15.64
N PRO A 174 -2.29 1.78 -14.54
CA PRO A 174 -1.90 2.84 -13.63
C PRO A 174 -1.19 3.89 -14.48
N ALA A 175 -1.70 5.13 -14.44
CA ALA A 175 -1.08 6.22 -15.16
C ALA A 175 0.41 6.22 -14.77
N PRO A 176 1.35 6.18 -15.73
CA PRO A 176 2.74 6.44 -15.39
C PRO A 176 2.73 7.76 -14.64
N ALA A 177 3.31 7.78 -13.44
CA ALA A 177 3.61 9.02 -12.75
C ALA A 177 4.20 9.94 -13.81
N ALA A 178 3.49 11.04 -14.10
CA ALA A 178 3.84 11.92 -15.19
C ALA A 178 5.29 12.34 -14.96
N GLU A 179 6.22 11.74 -15.72
CA GLU A 179 7.49 12.37 -15.99
C GLU A 179 7.09 13.70 -16.61
N ALA A 180 7.17 14.75 -15.81
CA ALA A 180 7.10 16.10 -16.32
C ALA A 180 8.13 16.13 -17.45
N PRO A 181 7.72 16.32 -18.72
CA PRO A 181 8.71 16.50 -19.75
C PRO A 181 9.49 17.74 -19.34
N ALA A 182 10.79 17.56 -19.09
CA ALA A 182 11.73 18.66 -19.09
C ALA A 182 11.51 19.36 -20.43
N ALA A 183 10.82 20.50 -20.38
CA ALA A 183 10.56 21.33 -21.53
C ALA A 183 11.90 21.96 -21.93
N ASP A 184 12.68 21.22 -22.72
CA ASP A 184 13.67 21.80 -23.61
C ASP A 184 12.89 22.50 -24.72
N ALA A 185 12.50 23.75 -24.43
CA ALA A 185 12.01 24.67 -25.44
C ALA A 185 13.05 25.80 -25.54
N PRO A 186 13.70 25.98 -26.70
CA PRO A 186 14.58 27.12 -26.90
C PRO A 186 13.74 28.40 -26.80
N ALA A 187 14.22 29.35 -25.98
CA ALA A 187 13.61 30.65 -25.81
C ALA A 187 13.45 31.35 -27.17
N PRO A 188 12.25 31.78 -27.59
CA PRO A 188 12.12 32.75 -28.64
C PRO A 188 12.46 34.14 -28.05
N GLU A 189 13.54 34.74 -28.54
CA GLU A 189 13.86 36.14 -28.30
C GLU A 189 12.68 37.01 -28.76
N ALA A 190 12.00 37.64 -27.80
CA ALA A 190 11.00 38.67 -28.08
C ALA A 190 11.68 40.05 -28.13
N PRO A 191 11.30 40.93 -29.06
CA PRO A 191 12.01 42.18 -29.33
C PRO A 191 11.86 43.18 -28.20
N VAL A 192 12.93 43.91 -27.94
CA VAL A 192 12.97 45.08 -27.05
C VAL A 192 12.16 46.19 -27.71
N GLU A 193 10.96 46.48 -27.21
CA GLU A 193 10.26 47.75 -27.48
C GLU A 193 10.28 48.60 -26.20
N GLU A 194 10.90 49.76 -26.38
CA GLU A 194 11.07 50.88 -25.47
C GLU A 194 9.78 51.26 -24.73
N ALA A 195 9.85 51.30 -23.40
CA ALA A 195 8.93 52.09 -22.58
C ALA A 195 9.66 53.37 -22.12
N PRO A 196 9.12 54.57 -22.35
CA PRO A 196 9.76 55.81 -21.92
C PRO A 196 9.69 55.96 -20.40
N ALA A 197 10.79 56.45 -19.84
CA ALA A 197 11.02 56.68 -18.42
C ALA A 197 10.05 57.72 -17.80
N PRO A 198 9.68 57.57 -16.52
CA PRO A 198 9.37 58.70 -15.67
C PRO A 198 10.62 59.16 -14.90
N GLU A 199 10.97 60.42 -15.14
CA GLU A 199 12.02 61.19 -14.47
C GLU A 199 11.83 61.22 -12.94
N ALA A 200 12.91 60.98 -12.20
CA ALA A 200 13.01 61.32 -10.78
C ALA A 200 14.16 62.34 -10.62
N PRO A 201 13.89 63.58 -10.18
CA PRO A 201 14.90 64.62 -10.08
C PRO A 201 15.87 64.42 -8.91
N VAL A 202 17.15 64.47 -9.25
CA VAL A 202 18.30 65.10 -8.57
C VAL A 202 18.40 65.13 -7.04
N GLU A 203 19.56 64.63 -6.63
CA GLU A 203 20.25 64.69 -5.34
C GLU A 203 20.48 66.11 -4.78
N ALA A 204 20.69 66.14 -3.44
CA ALA A 204 21.39 67.13 -2.60
C ALA A 204 20.53 68.07 -1.72
N PRO A 205 21.07 68.62 -0.61
CA PRO A 205 21.99 68.06 0.39
C PRO A 205 21.49 68.28 1.85
N ALA A 206 22.22 67.71 2.81
CA ALA A 206 22.05 67.95 4.25
C ALA A 206 22.26 69.42 4.66
N PRO A 207 21.67 69.85 5.79
CA PRO A 207 22.26 70.90 6.61
C PRO A 207 22.68 70.42 8.01
N GLU A 208 23.78 71.04 8.46
CA GLU A 208 24.55 70.82 9.68
C GLU A 208 23.82 71.23 10.98
N ALA A 209 24.44 70.84 12.11
CA ALA A 209 24.01 70.93 13.51
C ALA A 209 23.73 72.36 14.04
N PRO A 210 23.25 72.48 15.31
CA PRO A 210 24.23 72.69 16.38
C PRO A 210 23.98 71.97 17.71
N VAL A 211 25.11 71.77 18.39
CA VAL A 211 25.44 71.44 19.79
C VAL A 211 24.48 71.95 20.89
N GLU A 212 24.29 71.13 21.94
CA GLU A 212 24.34 71.61 23.33
C GLU A 212 24.82 70.52 24.31
N GLU A 213 25.72 70.93 25.21
CA GLU A 213 26.36 70.16 26.28
C GLU A 213 25.40 69.67 27.37
N ALA A 214 25.73 68.55 28.02
CA ALA A 214 25.53 68.43 29.46
C ALA A 214 26.59 67.51 30.12
N PRO A 215 27.03 67.77 31.36
CA PRO A 215 28.26 67.23 31.93
C PRO A 215 28.05 66.13 32.99
N VAL A 216 29.13 65.36 33.18
CA VAL A 216 29.57 64.53 34.32
C VAL A 216 28.65 64.30 35.54
N GLN A 217 28.45 63.01 35.87
CA GLN A 217 28.77 62.42 37.18
C GLN A 217 29.29 61.00 37.01
#